data_AF-A0A317PIW9-F1
#
_entry.id   AF-A0A317PIW9-F1
#
_cell.length_a   1.000
_cell.length_b   1.000
_cell.length_c   1.000
_cell.angle_alpha   90.00
_cell.angle_beta   90.00
_cell.angle_gamma   90.00
#
_symmetry.space_group_name_H-M   'P 1'
#
loop_
_entity.id
_entity.type
_entity.pdbx_description
1 polymer ?
#
loop_
_entity_poly.entity_id
_entity_poly.type
_entity_poly.pdbx_seq_one_letter_code
_entity_poly.pdbx_strand_id
1 'polypeptide(L)'
;MKNTVKIPSIELVNDDCFQYIKTLPDNSIDLICTDPPYFRVKPDGWDNQWKGDSDYLAWLDMCLAEFWRVLKPAGSIYLFCGHRLAADIELLMRNRFDVLNHIIWAKPSGRWNGCNKESLRAYFPATERILFAGHYLGPYKPKDDGYAAKCDDTKRHVMTPLIDYFRNARASLGVTSKQIVAATGKNMASHWFGASQWQLPNEADYLKLQALFSDIAREKQQQQELETPHHQLVVEYQALSRRYVELLEEYKALRRPFSVSAAVPYTDVWTHKPVQFYPGKHPCEKPADMLCQIIEASSRPGDVVADFFMGSGSTIKAATLLGRRGIGVELDTSRFVITRNEINEFVGHPAIDI
;
A
#
# COMPACT_ATOMS: atom_id res chain seq x y z
N MET A 1 16.81 -18.16 -18.07
CA MET A 1 17.33 -18.02 -16.70
C MET A 1 17.67 -19.41 -16.18
N LYS A 2 18.96 -19.74 -15.97
CA LYS A 2 19.41 -21.09 -15.57
C LYS A 2 19.33 -21.34 -14.05
N ASN A 3 19.07 -20.30 -13.25
CA ASN A 3 19.18 -20.32 -11.79
C ASN A 3 17.90 -19.90 -11.05
N THR A 4 16.74 -20.04 -11.70
CA THR A 4 15.44 -19.66 -11.13
C THR A 4 14.66 -20.91 -10.72
N VAL A 5 14.16 -20.93 -9.49
CA VAL A 5 13.29 -21.98 -8.95
C VAL A 5 11.92 -21.38 -8.69
N LYS A 6 10.89 -21.95 -9.32
CA LYS A 6 9.49 -21.52 -9.14
C LYS A 6 8.76 -22.53 -8.25
N ILE A 7 8.25 -22.02 -7.14
CA ILE A 7 7.37 -22.71 -6.19
C ILE A 7 6.01 -21.98 -6.29
N PRO A 8 4.85 -22.60 -5.97
CA PRO A 8 3.58 -21.87 -5.99
C PRO A 8 3.67 -20.53 -5.24
N SER A 9 3.37 -19.43 -5.93
CA SER A 9 3.46 -18.05 -5.43
C SER A 9 4.87 -17.55 -5.04
N ILE A 10 5.95 -18.29 -5.32
CA ILE A 10 7.32 -17.90 -4.96
C ILE A 10 8.28 -18.10 -6.14
N GLU A 11 9.09 -17.08 -6.42
CA GLU A 11 10.19 -17.14 -7.38
C GLU A 11 11.51 -16.88 -6.65
N LEU A 12 12.38 -17.90 -6.59
CA LEU A 12 13.71 -17.80 -5.99
C LEU A 12 14.77 -17.79 -7.08
N VAL A 13 15.73 -16.89 -6.99
CA VAL A 13 16.75 -16.69 -8.02
C VAL A 13 18.15 -16.71 -7.40
N ASN A 14 19.04 -17.56 -7.93
CA ASN A 14 20.46 -17.52 -7.61
C ASN A 14 21.22 -16.71 -8.67
N ASP A 15 21.35 -15.41 -8.46
CA ASP A 15 21.99 -14.50 -9.39
C ASP A 15 22.45 -13.23 -8.68
N ASP A 16 23.23 -12.42 -9.38
CA ASP A 16 23.49 -11.04 -8.97
C ASP A 16 22.20 -10.22 -9.04
N CYS A 17 21.88 -9.52 -7.95
CA CYS A 17 20.63 -8.78 -7.85
C CYS A 17 20.53 -7.71 -8.94
N PHE A 18 21.62 -6.99 -9.24
CA PHE A 18 21.63 -5.93 -10.23
C PHE A 18 21.41 -6.47 -11.65
N GLN A 19 21.96 -7.64 -11.99
CA GLN A 19 21.66 -8.31 -13.26
C GLN A 19 20.21 -8.78 -13.33
N TYR A 20 19.71 -9.40 -12.27
CA TYR A 20 18.35 -9.93 -12.27
C TYR A 20 17.27 -8.84 -12.36
N ILE A 21 17.39 -7.75 -11.58
CA ILE A 21 16.36 -6.70 -11.55
C ILE A 21 16.13 -6.10 -12.94
N LYS A 22 17.20 -5.95 -13.75
CA LYS A 22 17.12 -5.47 -15.14
C LYS A 22 16.27 -6.35 -16.05
N THR A 23 16.08 -7.62 -15.70
CA THR A 23 15.22 -8.54 -16.46
C THR A 23 13.74 -8.38 -16.11
N LEU A 24 13.42 -7.73 -14.99
CA LEU A 24 12.05 -7.50 -14.54
C LEU A 24 11.42 -6.35 -15.34
N PRO A 25 10.12 -6.45 -15.69
CA PRO A 25 9.39 -5.34 -16.29
C PRO A 25 9.28 -4.14 -15.34
N ASP A 26 9.14 -2.95 -15.92
CA ASP A 26 8.79 -1.74 -15.19
C ASP A 26 7.45 -1.92 -14.46
N ASN A 27 7.29 -1.30 -13.28
CA ASN A 27 6.05 -1.32 -12.51
C ASN A 27 5.48 -2.74 -12.27
N SER A 28 6.34 -3.70 -11.96
CA SER A 28 5.97 -5.11 -11.74
C SER A 28 5.87 -5.52 -10.27
N ILE A 29 6.46 -4.74 -9.35
CA ILE A 29 6.54 -5.06 -7.92
C ILE A 29 5.68 -4.10 -7.09
N ASP A 30 4.93 -4.65 -6.13
CA ASP A 30 4.07 -3.87 -5.22
C ASP A 30 4.82 -3.42 -3.96
N LEU A 31 5.66 -4.29 -3.39
CA LEU A 31 6.43 -4.00 -2.19
C LEU A 31 7.87 -4.52 -2.33
N ILE A 32 8.84 -3.65 -2.12
CA ILE A 32 10.24 -4.06 -1.93
C ILE A 32 10.54 -4.02 -0.43
N CYS A 33 10.93 -5.14 0.16
CA CYS A 33 11.36 -5.22 1.55
C CYS A 33 12.71 -5.94 1.55
N THR A 34 13.80 -5.20 1.77
CA THR A 34 15.13 -5.74 1.50
C THR A 34 16.20 -5.22 2.45
N ASP A 35 17.18 -6.07 2.73
CA ASP A 35 18.29 -5.84 3.65
C ASP A 35 19.63 -5.94 2.90
N PRO A 36 20.09 -4.85 2.25
CA PRO A 36 21.36 -4.86 1.55
C PRO A 36 22.53 -5.07 2.53
N PRO A 37 23.72 -5.44 2.02
CA PRO A 37 24.96 -5.39 2.79
C PRO A 37 25.20 -4.00 3.40
N TYR A 38 25.83 -3.94 4.58
CA TYR A 38 26.02 -2.67 5.32
C TYR A 38 27.43 -2.11 5.22
N PHE A 39 28.30 -2.78 4.48
CA PHE A 39 29.70 -2.42 4.26
C PHE A 39 30.54 -2.41 5.56
N ARG A 40 31.45 -3.40 5.68
CA ARG A 40 32.36 -3.63 6.82
C ARG A 40 31.67 -3.91 8.16
N VAL A 41 30.51 -4.53 8.14
CA VAL A 41 29.80 -4.99 9.35
C VAL A 41 30.11 -6.46 9.64
N LYS A 42 30.38 -7.27 8.62
CA LYS A 42 30.75 -8.69 8.71
C LYS A 42 32.15 -8.93 8.13
N PRO A 43 32.88 -9.95 8.61
CA PRO A 43 34.18 -10.33 8.07
C PRO A 43 34.09 -11.04 6.71
N ASP A 44 32.89 -11.34 6.21
CA ASP A 44 32.66 -12.08 4.97
C ASP A 44 32.95 -11.23 3.72
N GLY A 45 33.39 -11.88 2.64
CA GLY A 45 33.86 -11.20 1.42
C GLY A 45 32.80 -10.34 0.71
N TRP A 46 31.53 -10.70 0.80
CA TRP A 46 30.42 -9.96 0.17
C TRP A 46 30.13 -8.61 0.84
N ASP A 47 30.44 -8.45 2.14
CA ASP A 47 30.23 -7.21 2.89
C ASP A 47 31.48 -6.30 2.91
N ASN A 48 32.60 -6.75 2.34
CA ASN A 48 33.90 -6.05 2.32
C ASN A 48 34.40 -5.71 0.91
N GLN A 49 33.55 -5.82 -0.11
CA GLN A 49 33.96 -5.65 -1.50
C GLN A 49 34.26 -4.20 -1.91
N TRP A 50 33.76 -3.20 -1.15
CA TRP A 50 33.91 -1.78 -1.50
C TRP A 50 35.17 -1.15 -0.92
N LYS A 51 35.76 -0.20 -1.68
CA LYS A 51 36.99 0.49 -1.26
C LYS A 51 36.76 1.50 -0.15
N GLY A 52 35.56 2.09 -0.09
CA GLY A 52 35.16 3.10 0.88
C GLY A 52 33.67 3.43 0.77
N ASP A 53 33.20 4.34 1.63
CA ASP A 53 31.77 4.66 1.74
C ASP A 53 31.18 5.16 0.41
N SER A 54 31.89 5.99 -0.34
CA SER A 54 31.42 6.51 -1.63
C SER A 54 31.20 5.42 -2.69
N ASP A 55 32.02 4.36 -2.66
CA ASP A 55 31.93 3.23 -3.60
C ASP A 55 30.70 2.37 -3.28
N TYR A 56 30.46 2.12 -1.98
CA TYR A 56 29.24 1.47 -1.50
C TYR A 56 27.97 2.27 -1.84
N LEU A 57 27.98 3.59 -1.59
CA LEU A 57 26.85 4.46 -1.88
C LEU A 57 26.55 4.55 -3.38
N ALA A 58 27.58 4.56 -4.24
CA ALA A 58 27.40 4.54 -5.69
C ALA A 58 26.76 3.23 -6.17
N TRP A 59 27.21 2.09 -5.64
CA TRP A 59 26.58 0.80 -5.91
C TRP A 59 25.12 0.77 -5.45
N LEU A 60 24.83 1.24 -4.24
CA LEU A 60 23.47 1.27 -3.72
C LEU A 60 22.56 2.20 -4.53
N ASP A 61 23.05 3.35 -5.00
CA ASP A 61 22.28 4.25 -5.86
C ASP A 61 21.90 3.59 -7.20
N MET A 62 22.77 2.75 -7.77
CA MET A 62 22.45 1.95 -8.96
C MET A 62 21.32 0.94 -8.67
N CYS A 63 21.35 0.28 -7.50
CA CYS A 63 20.26 -0.59 -7.06
C CYS A 63 18.96 0.20 -6.86
N LEU A 64 19.02 1.36 -6.21
CA LEU A 64 17.86 2.23 -5.97
C LEU A 64 17.23 2.73 -7.28
N ALA A 65 18.03 2.98 -8.32
CA ALA A 65 17.53 3.34 -9.65
C ALA A 65 16.70 2.21 -10.27
N GLU A 66 17.17 0.97 -10.16
CA GLU A 66 16.44 -0.20 -10.65
C GLU A 66 15.20 -0.52 -9.79
N PHE A 67 15.30 -0.37 -8.47
CA PHE A 67 14.15 -0.49 -7.56
C PHE A 67 13.04 0.50 -7.92
N TRP A 68 13.41 1.74 -8.24
CA TRP A 68 12.45 2.75 -8.69
C TRP A 68 11.75 2.35 -9.97
N ARG A 69 12.47 1.78 -10.94
CA ARG A 69 11.91 1.35 -12.22
C ARG A 69 10.91 0.19 -12.07
N VAL A 70 11.24 -0.81 -11.26
CA VAL A 70 10.41 -2.03 -11.11
C VAL A 70 9.26 -1.87 -10.13
N LEU A 71 9.37 -0.94 -9.17
CA LEU A 71 8.31 -0.68 -8.20
C LEU A 71 7.13 0.04 -8.88
N LYS A 72 5.91 -0.41 -8.61
CA LYS A 72 4.69 0.22 -9.13
C LYS A 72 4.52 1.65 -8.61
N PRO A 73 3.73 2.51 -9.30
CA PRO A 73 3.49 3.88 -8.84
C PRO A 73 2.78 3.96 -7.48
N ALA A 74 2.01 2.92 -7.13
CA ALA A 74 1.38 2.75 -5.82
C ALA A 74 2.18 1.82 -4.89
N GLY A 75 3.45 1.52 -5.23
CA GLY A 75 4.28 0.62 -4.47
C GLY A 75 5.02 1.29 -3.31
N SER A 76 5.53 0.45 -2.41
CA SER A 76 6.33 0.87 -1.25
C SER A 76 7.68 0.16 -1.21
N ILE A 77 8.66 0.82 -0.62
CA ILE A 77 9.97 0.25 -0.33
C ILE A 77 10.32 0.41 1.15
N TYR A 78 10.81 -0.68 1.75
CA TYR A 78 11.46 -0.72 3.06
C TYR A 78 12.90 -1.19 2.86
N LEU A 79 13.83 -0.28 3.12
CA LEU A 79 15.26 -0.53 3.02
C LEU A 79 15.87 -0.54 4.40
N PHE A 80 16.35 -1.70 4.85
CA PHE A 80 17.10 -1.80 6.09
C PHE A 80 18.50 -1.24 5.91
N CYS A 81 19.01 -0.52 6.91
CA CYS A 81 20.36 0.00 6.88
C CYS A 81 20.98 0.15 8.28
N GLY A 82 22.31 0.08 8.31
CA GLY A 82 23.10 0.39 9.50
C GLY A 82 23.02 1.87 9.85
N HIS A 83 23.04 2.19 11.15
CA HIS A 83 22.97 3.56 11.67
C HIS A 83 24.06 4.50 11.13
N ARG A 84 25.23 3.97 10.75
CA ARG A 84 26.41 4.77 10.34
C ARG A 84 26.19 5.55 9.05
N LEU A 85 25.55 4.94 8.05
CA LEU A 85 25.32 5.53 6.72
C LEU A 85 23.85 5.87 6.48
N ALA A 86 23.00 5.79 7.51
CA ALA A 86 21.55 5.96 7.36
C ALA A 86 21.18 7.31 6.73
N ALA A 87 21.85 8.40 7.13
CA ALA A 87 21.60 9.73 6.59
C ALA A 87 22.00 9.86 5.11
N ASP A 88 23.15 9.30 4.72
CA ASP A 88 23.61 9.33 3.33
C ASP A 88 22.68 8.52 2.42
N ILE A 89 22.24 7.34 2.89
CA ILE A 89 21.29 6.49 2.17
C ILE A 89 19.93 7.20 2.06
N GLU A 90 19.47 7.90 3.09
CA GLU A 90 18.24 8.68 3.04
C GLU A 90 18.30 9.77 1.97
N LEU A 91 19.43 10.47 1.83
CA LEU A 91 19.63 11.46 0.77
C LEU A 91 19.55 10.83 -0.62
N LEU A 92 20.16 9.66 -0.82
CA LEU A 92 20.02 8.91 -2.08
C LEU A 92 18.57 8.51 -2.36
N MET A 93 17.86 8.01 -1.34
CA MET A 93 16.47 7.63 -1.48
C MET A 93 15.58 8.82 -1.83
N ARG A 94 15.76 9.98 -1.20
CA ARG A 94 14.99 11.21 -1.47
C ARG A 94 15.10 11.68 -2.93
N ASN A 95 16.19 11.36 -3.62
CA ASN A 95 16.33 11.68 -5.05
C ASN A 95 15.41 10.85 -5.97
N ARG A 96 14.83 9.75 -5.47
CA ARG A 96 14.07 8.77 -6.27
C ARG A 96 12.70 8.41 -5.67
N PHE A 97 12.58 8.43 -4.34
CA PHE A 97 11.40 8.01 -3.58
C PHE A 97 10.93 9.08 -2.60
N ASP A 98 9.65 9.00 -2.23
CA ASP A 98 9.06 9.89 -1.24
C ASP A 98 9.27 9.23 0.12
N VAL A 99 10.31 9.67 0.84
CA VAL A 99 10.67 9.09 2.13
C VAL A 99 9.64 9.52 3.17
N LEU A 100 8.87 8.54 3.66
CA LEU A 100 7.74 8.74 4.56
C LEU A 100 8.17 8.66 6.03
N ASN A 101 8.98 7.66 6.36
CA ASN A 101 9.44 7.44 7.73
C ASN A 101 10.87 6.93 7.78
N HIS A 102 11.57 7.35 8.83
CA HIS A 102 12.82 6.76 9.27
C HIS A 102 12.54 5.91 10.51
N ILE A 103 12.21 4.64 10.28
CA ILE A 103 11.79 3.73 11.35
C ILE A 103 13.01 3.28 12.13
N ILE A 104 12.90 3.31 13.45
CA ILE A 104 13.92 2.91 14.40
C ILE A 104 13.54 1.54 14.97
N TRP A 105 14.31 0.51 14.61
CA TRP A 105 14.22 -0.76 15.30
C TRP A 105 15.12 -0.74 16.53
N ALA A 106 14.50 -0.56 17.71
CA ALA A 106 15.14 -0.64 19.01
C ALA A 106 15.22 -2.09 19.47
N LYS A 107 16.43 -2.65 19.49
CA LYS A 107 16.65 -4.05 19.84
C LYS A 107 16.62 -4.20 21.37
N PRO A 108 15.72 -5.02 21.96
CA PRO A 108 15.62 -5.19 23.41
C PRO A 108 16.84 -5.89 24.03
N SER A 109 17.63 -6.61 23.23
CA SER A 109 18.85 -7.29 23.65
C SER A 109 19.86 -7.39 22.50
N GLY A 110 21.14 -7.54 22.82
CA GLY A 110 22.19 -7.67 21.81
C GLY A 110 23.60 -7.73 22.40
N ARG A 111 24.62 -7.62 21.53
CA ARG A 111 26.03 -7.83 21.91
C ARG A 111 26.54 -6.89 23.00
N TRP A 112 25.95 -5.71 23.17
CA TRP A 112 26.34 -4.77 24.22
C TRP A 112 26.26 -5.36 25.64
N ASN A 113 25.41 -6.37 25.85
CA ASN A 113 25.32 -7.07 27.13
C ASN A 113 26.63 -7.79 27.52
N GLY A 114 27.48 -8.11 26.55
CA GLY A 114 28.79 -8.75 26.76
C GLY A 114 29.98 -7.80 26.56
N CYS A 115 29.77 -6.50 26.37
CA CYS A 115 30.86 -5.56 26.14
C CYS A 115 31.49 -5.06 27.43
N ASN A 116 32.82 -4.91 27.43
CA ASN A 116 33.56 -4.23 28.50
C ASN A 116 33.21 -2.73 28.45
N LYS A 117 32.55 -2.22 29.49
CA LYS A 117 32.01 -0.85 29.54
C LYS A 117 33.13 0.19 29.58
N GLU A 118 34.23 -0.13 30.24
CA GLU A 118 35.39 0.73 30.45
C GLU A 118 36.19 0.97 29.14
N SER A 119 36.06 0.04 28.19
CA SER A 119 36.70 0.10 26.87
C SER A 119 35.88 0.91 25.85
N LEU A 120 34.63 1.24 26.15
CA LEU A 120 33.80 2.01 25.23
C LEU A 120 34.32 3.44 25.10
N ARG A 121 34.28 3.97 23.87
CA ARG A 121 34.61 5.38 23.54
C ARG A 121 33.43 6.12 22.92
N ALA A 122 32.29 5.45 22.80
CA ALA A 122 31.02 5.97 22.35
C ALA A 122 29.89 5.07 22.88
N TYR A 123 28.63 5.51 22.78
CA TYR A 123 27.47 4.65 23.07
C TYR A 123 27.44 3.46 22.12
N PHE A 124 27.08 2.29 22.66
CA PHE A 124 26.94 1.10 21.82
C PHE A 124 25.66 1.20 20.97
N PRO A 125 25.71 0.89 19.66
CA PRO A 125 24.52 0.92 18.82
C PRO A 125 23.54 -0.20 19.18
N ALA A 126 22.41 0.16 19.78
CA ALA A 126 21.31 -0.74 20.11
C ALA A 126 20.14 -0.65 19.11
N THR A 127 20.32 0.08 18.01
CA THR A 127 19.25 0.36 17.05
C THR A 127 19.70 0.08 15.62
N GLU A 128 18.73 -0.25 14.78
CA GLU A 128 18.85 -0.32 13.32
C GLU A 128 17.88 0.67 12.69
N ARG A 129 18.08 1.00 11.41
CA ARG A 129 17.21 1.92 10.67
C ARG A 129 16.53 1.19 9.54
N ILE A 130 15.28 1.55 9.30
CA ILE A 130 14.49 1.08 8.17
C ILE A 130 13.91 2.32 7.50
N LEU A 131 14.39 2.60 6.29
CA LEU A 131 13.90 3.70 5.48
C LEU A 131 12.65 3.23 4.74
N PHE A 132 11.51 3.82 5.08
CA PHE A 132 10.23 3.54 4.45
C PHE A 132 9.89 4.67 3.48
N ALA A 133 9.68 4.32 2.21
CA ALA A 133 9.35 5.28 1.17
C ALA A 133 8.26 4.76 0.23
N GLY A 134 7.52 5.70 -0.36
CA GLY A 134 6.60 5.45 -1.46
C GLY A 134 7.25 5.73 -2.81
N HIS A 135 6.74 5.10 -3.86
CA HIS A 135 6.99 5.58 -5.22
C HIS A 135 6.34 6.95 -5.43
N TYR A 136 6.94 7.80 -6.27
CA TYR A 136 6.28 9.00 -6.77
C TYR A 136 6.60 9.22 -8.26
N LEU A 137 5.62 9.75 -8.99
CA LEU A 137 5.76 10.11 -10.39
C LEU A 137 6.43 11.50 -10.51
N GLY A 138 7.76 11.57 -10.37
CA GLY A 138 8.55 12.75 -10.73
C GLY A 138 8.45 13.98 -9.79
N PRO A 139 9.34 14.97 -9.96
CA PRO A 139 10.01 15.69 -8.86
C PRO A 139 9.17 16.76 -8.15
N TYR A 140 7.88 16.90 -8.43
CA TYR A 140 7.08 17.98 -7.83
C TYR A 140 5.59 17.64 -7.69
N LYS A 141 5.14 17.72 -6.43
CA LYS A 141 3.79 17.65 -5.88
C LYS A 141 3.21 16.24 -5.64
N PRO A 142 3.10 15.84 -4.35
CA PRO A 142 2.02 14.95 -3.93
C PRO A 142 0.72 15.59 -4.39
N LYS A 143 -0.09 14.86 -5.16
CA LYS A 143 -1.50 15.23 -5.26
C LYS A 143 -2.08 14.98 -3.89
N ASP A 144 -2.50 16.07 -3.24
CA ASP A 144 -3.42 16.08 -2.11
C ASP A 144 -4.40 14.91 -2.25
N ASP A 145 -4.48 14.09 -1.21
CA ASP A 145 -5.07 12.75 -1.35
C ASP A 145 -6.53 12.85 -1.77
N GLY A 146 -7.22 13.97 -1.45
CA GLY A 146 -8.43 14.46 -2.10
C GLY A 146 -9.50 13.39 -2.29
N TYR A 147 -9.38 12.30 -1.54
CA TYR A 147 -9.94 11.02 -1.92
C TYR A 147 -11.41 11.05 -1.57
N ALA A 148 -11.74 11.57 -0.40
CA ALA A 148 -13.10 11.92 -0.04
C ALA A 148 -13.72 12.84 -1.10
N ALA A 149 -13.02 13.92 -1.51
CA ALA A 149 -13.53 14.86 -2.50
C ALA A 149 -13.72 14.24 -3.90
N LYS A 150 -12.80 13.38 -4.36
CA LYS A 150 -12.89 12.64 -5.63
C LYS A 150 -13.93 11.53 -5.56
N CYS A 151 -14.08 10.84 -4.43
CA CYS A 151 -15.15 9.88 -4.22
C CYS A 151 -16.51 10.57 -4.28
N ASP A 152 -16.64 11.72 -3.61
CA ASP A 152 -17.87 12.52 -3.61
C ASP A 152 -18.16 13.12 -5.00
N ASP A 153 -17.13 13.52 -5.74
CA ASP A 153 -17.26 14.00 -7.12
C ASP A 153 -17.63 12.86 -8.09
N THR A 154 -16.98 11.70 -7.96
CA THR A 154 -17.29 10.49 -8.73
C THR A 154 -18.71 10.02 -8.44
N LYS A 155 -19.14 10.02 -7.16
CA LYS A 155 -20.51 9.70 -6.78
C LYS A 155 -21.51 10.65 -7.44
N ARG A 156 -21.23 11.95 -7.41
CA ARG A 156 -22.06 12.97 -8.08
C ARG A 156 -22.13 12.73 -9.58
N HIS A 157 -21.00 12.42 -10.21
CA HIS A 157 -20.94 12.14 -11.64
C HIS A 157 -21.72 10.88 -12.02
N VAL A 158 -21.54 9.78 -11.30
CA VAL A 158 -22.28 8.52 -11.53
C VAL A 158 -23.78 8.70 -11.31
N MET A 159 -24.18 9.48 -10.30
CA MET A 159 -25.60 9.74 -9.97
C MET A 159 -26.24 10.85 -10.80
N THR A 160 -25.50 11.47 -11.74
CA THR A 160 -25.98 12.61 -12.53
C THR A 160 -27.31 12.34 -13.26
N PRO A 161 -27.57 11.16 -13.87
CA PRO A 161 -28.85 10.90 -14.53
C PRO A 161 -30.07 11.07 -13.61
N LEU A 162 -29.99 10.52 -12.38
CA LEU A 162 -31.06 10.66 -11.39
C LEU A 162 -31.11 12.07 -10.80
N ILE A 163 -29.96 12.68 -10.51
CA ILE A 163 -29.90 14.05 -9.98
C ILE A 163 -30.54 15.03 -10.97
N ASP A 164 -30.23 14.91 -12.26
CA ASP A 164 -30.74 15.78 -13.31
C ASP A 164 -32.22 15.53 -13.56
N TYR A 165 -32.70 14.29 -13.48
CA TYR A 165 -34.14 13.97 -13.55
C TYR A 165 -34.94 14.78 -12.51
N PHE A 166 -34.53 14.77 -11.25
CA PHE A 166 -35.20 15.56 -10.21
C PHE A 166 -34.97 17.06 -10.38
N ARG A 167 -33.72 17.49 -10.62
CA ARG A 167 -33.37 18.91 -10.71
C ARG A 167 -34.08 19.61 -11.87
N ASN A 168 -34.11 18.98 -13.04
CA ASN A 168 -34.72 19.55 -14.24
C ASN A 168 -36.23 19.67 -14.06
N ALA A 169 -36.89 18.64 -13.52
CA ALA A 169 -38.30 18.68 -13.15
C ALA A 169 -38.63 19.85 -12.21
N ARG A 170 -37.78 20.09 -11.21
CA ARG A 170 -37.98 21.20 -10.27
C ARG A 170 -37.78 22.56 -10.94
N ALA A 171 -36.79 22.67 -11.83
CA ALA A 171 -36.48 23.90 -12.53
C ALA A 171 -37.54 24.27 -13.57
N SER A 172 -38.05 23.30 -14.33
CA SER A 172 -39.07 23.52 -15.38
C SER A 172 -40.38 24.04 -14.81
N LEU A 173 -40.82 23.48 -13.67
CA LEU A 173 -42.05 23.90 -12.98
C LEU A 173 -41.81 24.99 -11.91
N GLY A 174 -40.56 25.41 -11.68
CA GLY A 174 -40.21 26.45 -10.70
C GLY A 174 -40.65 26.12 -9.27
N VAL A 175 -40.58 24.85 -8.86
CA VAL A 175 -41.08 24.40 -7.55
C VAL A 175 -40.15 24.89 -6.43
N THR A 176 -40.72 25.61 -5.46
CA THR A 176 -39.98 26.18 -4.33
C THR A 176 -39.74 25.17 -3.22
N SER A 177 -38.67 25.35 -2.43
CA SER A 177 -38.41 24.49 -1.27
C SER A 177 -39.55 24.53 -0.24
N LYS A 178 -40.26 25.67 -0.13
CA LYS A 178 -41.42 25.82 0.78
C LYS A 178 -42.58 24.91 0.35
N GLN A 179 -42.85 24.80 -0.95
CA GLN A 179 -43.88 23.90 -1.48
C GLN A 179 -43.51 22.43 -1.25
N ILE A 180 -42.24 22.06 -1.44
CA ILE A 180 -41.75 20.69 -1.17
C ILE A 180 -41.91 20.33 0.32
N VAL A 181 -41.55 21.24 1.23
CA VAL A 181 -41.72 21.04 2.67
C VAL A 181 -43.20 20.92 3.03
N ALA A 182 -44.06 21.75 2.45
CA ALA A 182 -45.50 21.69 2.69
C ALA A 182 -46.12 20.36 2.23
N ALA A 183 -45.70 19.83 1.08
CA ALA A 183 -46.22 18.58 0.55
C ALA A 183 -45.66 17.33 1.26
N THR A 184 -44.37 17.34 1.60
CA THR A 184 -43.69 16.13 2.12
C THR A 184 -43.57 16.10 3.64
N GLY A 185 -43.65 17.26 4.30
CA GLY A 185 -43.35 17.43 5.73
C GLY A 185 -41.85 17.39 6.05
N LYS A 186 -40.97 17.33 5.03
CA LYS A 186 -39.54 17.13 5.18
C LYS A 186 -38.73 18.28 4.60
N ASN A 187 -37.72 18.73 5.35
CA ASN A 187 -36.75 19.72 4.89
C ASN A 187 -35.62 19.07 4.08
N MET A 188 -35.98 18.32 3.03
CA MET A 188 -35.06 17.50 2.22
C MET A 188 -34.93 17.98 0.76
N ALA A 189 -35.43 19.18 0.45
CA ALA A 189 -35.39 19.73 -0.90
C ALA A 189 -33.96 19.85 -1.45
N SER A 190 -32.95 20.03 -0.60
CA SER A 190 -31.53 20.03 -0.99
C SER A 190 -31.01 18.63 -1.33
N HIS A 191 -31.42 17.60 -0.58
CA HIS A 191 -30.96 16.22 -0.76
C HIS A 191 -31.62 15.49 -1.92
N TRP A 192 -32.82 15.91 -2.35
CA TRP A 192 -33.50 15.30 -3.50
C TRP A 192 -33.23 16.02 -4.82
N PHE A 193 -32.90 17.31 -4.77
CA PHE A 193 -32.77 18.17 -5.97
C PHE A 193 -31.39 18.82 -6.12
N GLY A 194 -30.49 18.65 -5.15
CA GLY A 194 -29.12 19.15 -5.17
C GLY A 194 -28.10 18.05 -5.46
N ALA A 195 -26.91 18.42 -5.95
CA ALA A 195 -25.82 17.45 -6.17
C ALA A 195 -25.16 17.00 -4.86
N SER A 196 -25.13 17.88 -3.84
CA SER A 196 -24.50 17.57 -2.56
C SER A 196 -25.40 16.68 -1.71
N GLN A 197 -24.83 15.61 -1.16
CA GLN A 197 -25.53 14.67 -0.27
C GLN A 197 -26.85 14.14 -0.85
N TRP A 198 -26.88 13.92 -2.18
CA TRP A 198 -28.07 13.47 -2.87
C TRP A 198 -28.53 12.08 -2.41
N GLN A 199 -29.84 11.90 -2.27
CA GLN A 199 -30.48 10.64 -1.93
C GLN A 199 -31.75 10.45 -2.76
N LEU A 200 -32.05 9.21 -3.15
CA LEU A 200 -33.34 8.89 -3.76
C LEU A 200 -34.45 8.98 -2.69
N PRO A 201 -35.56 9.70 -2.93
CA PRO A 201 -36.71 9.67 -2.03
C PRO A 201 -37.26 8.25 -1.87
N ASN A 202 -37.78 7.91 -0.69
CA ASN A 202 -38.57 6.69 -0.54
C ASN A 202 -39.90 6.84 -1.31
N GLU A 203 -40.59 5.72 -1.52
CA GLU A 203 -41.81 5.67 -2.33
C GLU A 203 -42.90 6.64 -1.84
N ALA A 204 -43.14 6.69 -0.52
CA ALA A 204 -44.16 7.55 0.06
C ALA A 204 -43.86 9.05 -0.15
N ASP A 205 -42.60 9.46 -0.01
CA ASP A 205 -42.19 10.85 -0.28
C ASP A 205 -42.23 11.14 -1.78
N TYR A 206 -41.85 10.19 -2.63
CA TYR A 206 -41.89 10.34 -4.08
C TYR A 206 -43.31 10.52 -4.60
N LEU A 207 -44.28 9.76 -4.10
CA LEU A 207 -45.70 9.90 -4.46
C LEU A 207 -46.24 11.30 -4.10
N LYS A 208 -45.85 11.85 -2.93
CA LYS A 208 -46.21 13.23 -2.54
C LYS A 208 -45.57 14.27 -3.46
N LEU A 209 -44.33 14.04 -3.89
CA LEU A 209 -43.66 14.90 -4.87
C LEU A 209 -44.37 14.82 -6.24
N GLN A 210 -44.74 13.63 -6.71
CA GLN A 210 -45.48 13.47 -7.96
C GLN A 210 -46.83 14.21 -7.92
N ALA A 211 -47.58 14.08 -6.82
CA ALA A 211 -48.84 14.81 -6.65
C ALA A 211 -48.63 16.33 -6.71
N LEU A 212 -47.66 16.86 -5.95
CA LEU A 212 -47.32 18.28 -5.95
C LEU A 212 -46.94 18.79 -7.36
N PHE A 213 -46.08 18.04 -8.07
CA PHE A 213 -45.62 18.43 -9.40
C PHE A 213 -46.75 18.37 -10.43
N SER A 214 -47.65 17.40 -10.32
CA SER A 214 -48.84 17.27 -11.17
C SER A 214 -49.81 18.44 -10.98
N ASP A 215 -50.06 18.84 -9.72
CA ASP A 215 -50.93 19.97 -9.41
C ASP A 215 -50.37 21.29 -9.98
N ILE A 216 -49.07 21.54 -9.79
CA ILE A 216 -48.39 22.73 -10.33
C ILE A 216 -48.35 22.72 -11.86
N ALA A 217 -48.08 21.57 -12.48
CA ALA A 217 -48.08 21.44 -13.94
C ALA A 217 -49.46 21.76 -14.54
N ARG A 218 -50.54 21.29 -13.90
CA ARG A 218 -51.92 21.60 -14.30
C ARG A 218 -52.24 23.08 -14.17
N GLU A 219 -51.85 23.71 -13.07
CA GLU A 219 -52.03 25.16 -12.87
C GLU A 219 -51.29 26.00 -13.92
N LYS A 220 -50.09 25.55 -14.32
CA LYS A 220 -49.23 26.25 -15.29
C LYS A 220 -49.49 25.87 -16.74
N GLN A 221 -50.38 24.92 -17.02
CA GLN A 221 -50.58 24.33 -18.34
C GLN A 221 -49.27 23.83 -18.98
N GLN A 222 -48.38 23.29 -18.15
CA GLN A 222 -47.09 22.71 -18.56
C GLN A 222 -47.17 21.18 -18.54
N GLN A 223 -46.20 20.52 -19.16
CA GLN A 223 -46.08 19.07 -19.08
C GLN A 223 -45.85 18.63 -17.63
N GLN A 224 -46.39 17.46 -17.30
CA GLN A 224 -46.15 16.83 -16.03
C GLN A 224 -44.70 16.36 -15.99
N GLU A 225 -44.08 16.54 -14.83
CA GLU A 225 -42.70 16.13 -14.56
C GLU A 225 -42.72 15.08 -13.45
N LEU A 226 -41.65 14.29 -13.34
CA LEU A 226 -41.54 13.14 -12.43
C LEU A 226 -42.51 11.97 -12.74
N GLU A 227 -42.65 11.57 -14.00
CA GLU A 227 -43.59 10.50 -14.42
C GLU A 227 -43.07 9.08 -14.18
N THR A 228 -41.76 8.89 -14.06
CA THR A 228 -41.15 7.56 -13.91
C THR A 228 -41.63 6.89 -12.61
N PRO A 229 -42.13 5.65 -12.66
CA PRO A 229 -42.53 4.92 -11.47
C PRO A 229 -41.36 4.72 -10.50
N HIS A 230 -41.62 4.80 -9.18
CA HIS A 230 -40.58 4.71 -8.15
C HIS A 230 -39.72 3.44 -8.28
N HIS A 231 -40.33 2.29 -8.57
CA HIS A 231 -39.60 1.03 -8.72
C HIS A 231 -38.55 1.08 -9.85
N GLN A 232 -38.80 1.81 -10.94
CA GLN A 232 -37.82 1.96 -12.03
C GLN A 232 -36.65 2.85 -11.59
N LEU A 233 -36.93 3.92 -10.83
CA LEU A 233 -35.89 4.78 -10.24
C LEU A 233 -35.03 4.00 -9.23
N VAL A 234 -35.63 3.08 -8.46
CA VAL A 234 -34.90 2.20 -7.54
C VAL A 234 -33.97 1.26 -8.31
N VAL A 235 -34.44 0.64 -9.40
CA VAL A 235 -33.62 -0.22 -10.26
C VAL A 235 -32.43 0.55 -10.83
N GLU A 236 -32.67 1.76 -11.35
CA GLU A 236 -31.61 2.62 -11.88
C GLU A 236 -30.61 3.03 -10.77
N TYR A 237 -31.12 3.45 -9.60
CA TYR A 237 -30.28 3.79 -8.45
C TYR A 237 -29.40 2.62 -8.01
N GLN A 238 -29.93 1.39 -7.98
CA GLN A 238 -29.17 0.20 -7.64
C GLN A 238 -28.10 -0.13 -8.70
N ALA A 239 -28.38 0.09 -9.99
CA ALA A 239 -27.41 -0.09 -11.06
C ALA A 239 -26.27 0.94 -10.97
N LEU A 240 -26.61 2.23 -10.80
CA LEU A 240 -25.63 3.31 -10.63
C LEU A 240 -24.81 3.15 -9.34
N SER A 241 -25.45 2.69 -8.25
CA SER A 241 -24.75 2.42 -6.99
C SER A 241 -23.73 1.29 -7.13
N ARG A 242 -24.06 0.22 -7.86
CA ARG A 242 -23.09 -0.85 -8.18
C ARG A 242 -21.91 -0.32 -8.97
N ARG A 243 -22.16 0.45 -10.04
CA ARG A 243 -21.11 1.08 -10.84
C ARG A 243 -20.23 2.03 -10.01
N TYR A 244 -20.81 2.78 -9.09
CA TYR A 244 -20.05 3.63 -8.17
C TYR A 244 -19.14 2.81 -7.24
N VAL A 245 -19.63 1.69 -6.70
CA VAL A 245 -18.82 0.78 -5.87
C VAL A 245 -17.67 0.16 -6.68
N GLU A 246 -17.91 -0.25 -7.93
CA GLU A 246 -16.87 -0.76 -8.83
C GLU A 246 -15.77 0.30 -9.08
N LEU A 247 -16.16 1.53 -9.44
CA LEU A 247 -15.23 2.66 -9.62
C LEU A 247 -14.43 2.96 -8.34
N LEU A 248 -15.07 2.88 -7.17
CA LEU A 248 -14.37 3.08 -5.89
C LEU A 248 -13.28 2.04 -5.66
N GLU A 249 -13.55 0.76 -5.97
CA GLU A 249 -12.55 -0.29 -5.82
C GLU A 249 -11.38 -0.11 -6.81
N GLU A 250 -11.65 0.33 -8.03
CA GLU A 250 -10.61 0.73 -8.99
C GLU A 250 -9.75 1.89 -8.45
N TYR A 251 -10.37 2.94 -7.91
CA TYR A 251 -9.65 4.06 -7.29
C TYR A 251 -8.83 3.64 -6.07
N LYS A 252 -9.36 2.74 -5.24
CA LYS A 252 -8.60 2.17 -4.12
C LYS A 252 -7.42 1.37 -4.62
N ALA A 253 -7.55 0.59 -5.69
CA ALA A 253 -6.44 -0.16 -6.30
C ALA A 253 -5.29 0.75 -6.79
N LEU A 254 -5.60 1.99 -7.17
CA LEU A 254 -4.59 2.99 -7.54
C LEU A 254 -3.88 3.64 -6.34
N ARG A 255 -4.37 3.42 -5.10
CA ARG A 255 -3.78 4.00 -3.89
C ARG A 255 -2.72 3.07 -3.31
N ARG A 256 -1.60 3.66 -2.91
CA ARG A 256 -0.55 2.99 -2.13
C ARG A 256 -1.17 2.31 -0.90
N PRO A 257 -1.06 0.99 -0.75
CA PRO A 257 -1.56 0.31 0.43
C PRO A 257 -0.80 0.81 1.67
N PHE A 258 -1.55 1.21 2.68
CA PHE A 258 -1.03 1.47 4.01
C PHE A 258 -2.14 1.28 5.03
N SER A 259 -2.00 0.31 5.93
CA SER A 259 -2.93 0.10 7.03
C SER A 259 -2.20 -0.25 8.32
N VAL A 260 -2.64 0.35 9.42
CA VAL A 260 -2.17 0.04 10.77
C VAL A 260 -3.32 -0.55 11.58
N SER A 261 -3.01 -1.39 12.54
CA SER A 261 -3.96 -2.10 13.39
C SER A 261 -3.42 -2.18 14.81
N ALA A 262 -4.15 -2.79 15.75
CA ALA A 262 -3.57 -3.04 17.08
C ALA A 262 -2.32 -3.94 17.03
N ALA A 263 -2.21 -4.81 16.00
CA ALA A 263 -1.06 -5.68 15.76
C ALA A 263 0.08 -4.97 14.99
N VAL A 264 -0.22 -3.90 14.25
CA VAL A 264 0.75 -3.10 13.50
C VAL A 264 0.92 -1.74 14.21
N PRO A 265 1.96 -1.53 15.03
CA PRO A 265 2.15 -0.28 15.75
C PRO A 265 2.12 0.93 14.80
N TYR A 266 1.40 1.96 15.20
CA TYR A 266 1.22 3.20 14.44
C TYR A 266 2.41 4.18 14.62
N THR A 267 3.43 3.77 15.38
CA THR A 267 4.64 4.57 15.66
C THR A 267 5.82 4.05 14.84
N ASP A 268 6.83 4.89 14.66
CA ASP A 268 8.06 4.62 13.91
C ASP A 268 9.22 4.10 14.77
N VAL A 269 8.97 3.79 16.05
CA VAL A 269 9.93 3.14 16.94
C VAL A 269 9.41 1.75 17.32
N TRP A 270 10.12 0.71 16.91
CA TRP A 270 9.69 -0.68 17.04
C TRP A 270 10.61 -1.48 17.96
N THR A 271 10.05 -2.43 18.70
CA THR A 271 10.80 -3.28 19.65
C THR A 271 10.58 -4.77 19.34
N HIS A 272 11.15 -5.26 18.25
CA HIS A 272 11.16 -6.70 17.92
C HIS A 272 12.40 -7.39 18.48
N LYS A 273 12.25 -8.62 18.96
CA LYS A 273 13.38 -9.41 19.49
C LYS A 273 14.25 -9.90 18.31
N PRO A 274 15.58 -9.66 18.32
CA PRO A 274 16.45 -10.19 17.29
C PRO A 274 16.44 -11.71 17.25
N VAL A 275 16.60 -12.27 16.06
CA VAL A 275 16.70 -13.72 15.88
C VAL A 275 18.05 -14.22 16.42
N GLN A 276 18.00 -15.21 17.31
CA GLN A 276 19.21 -15.78 17.93
C GLN A 276 19.97 -16.64 16.92
N PHE A 277 21.28 -16.40 16.81
CA PHE A 277 22.17 -17.19 15.97
C PHE A 277 22.50 -18.55 16.60
N TYR A 278 22.54 -19.59 15.77
CA TYR A 278 23.13 -20.90 16.09
C TYR A 278 23.79 -21.50 14.84
N PRO A 279 24.73 -22.46 14.98
CA PRO A 279 25.45 -23.05 13.84
C PRO A 279 24.50 -23.60 12.77
N GLY A 280 24.67 -23.16 11.51
CA GLY A 280 23.81 -23.52 10.37
C GLY A 280 22.74 -22.47 10.02
N LYS A 281 22.31 -21.65 10.99
CA LYS A 281 21.34 -20.56 10.77
C LYS A 281 21.99 -19.34 10.13
N HIS A 282 21.24 -18.59 9.32
CA HIS A 282 21.74 -17.35 8.73
C HIS A 282 22.06 -16.31 9.82
N PRO A 283 23.25 -15.67 9.79
CA PRO A 283 23.72 -14.80 10.88
C PRO A 283 23.00 -13.44 10.99
N CYS A 284 22.19 -13.06 10.00
CA CYS A 284 21.52 -11.76 9.93
C CYS A 284 20.01 -11.88 9.65
N GLU A 285 19.37 -13.00 10.01
CA GLU A 285 17.93 -13.17 9.83
C GLU A 285 17.12 -12.10 10.57
N LYS A 286 16.17 -11.46 9.87
CA LYS A 286 15.26 -10.48 10.48
C LYS A 286 14.10 -11.19 11.18
N PRO A 287 13.58 -10.63 12.28
CA PRO A 287 12.39 -11.15 12.97
C PRO A 287 11.19 -11.29 12.02
N ALA A 288 10.54 -12.46 12.05
CA ALA A 288 9.41 -12.77 11.17
C ALA A 288 8.19 -11.89 11.45
N ASP A 289 7.90 -11.63 12.73
CA ASP A 289 6.82 -10.74 13.18
C ASP A 289 6.96 -9.32 12.62
N MET A 290 8.18 -8.77 12.62
CA MET A 290 8.47 -7.46 12.04
C MET A 290 8.27 -7.45 10.52
N LEU A 291 8.67 -8.51 9.83
CA LEU A 291 8.48 -8.62 8.38
C LEU A 291 6.99 -8.79 8.02
N CYS A 292 6.25 -9.58 8.79
CA CYS A 292 4.80 -9.68 8.66
C CYS A 292 4.14 -8.31 8.85
N GLN A 293 4.53 -7.56 9.89
CA GLN A 293 4.05 -6.20 10.13
C GLN A 293 4.28 -5.28 8.91
N ILE A 294 5.49 -5.29 8.33
CA ILE A 294 5.82 -4.49 7.13
C ILE A 294 4.92 -4.88 5.94
N ILE A 295 4.80 -6.18 5.68
CA ILE A 295 4.06 -6.71 4.52
C ILE A 295 2.56 -6.48 4.67
N GLU A 296 1.99 -6.71 5.85
CA GLU A 296 0.58 -6.43 6.13
C GLU A 296 0.26 -4.95 6.00
N ALA A 297 1.15 -4.09 6.49
CA ALA A 297 0.93 -2.65 6.43
C ALA A 297 0.91 -2.13 4.99
N SER A 298 1.84 -2.60 4.15
CA SER A 298 2.18 -1.95 2.87
C SER A 298 1.97 -2.83 1.63
N SER A 299 1.12 -3.86 1.72
CA SER A 299 0.70 -4.68 0.57
C SER A 299 -0.68 -5.31 0.78
N ARG A 300 -1.26 -5.90 -0.26
CA ARG A 300 -2.54 -6.63 -0.25
C ARG A 300 -2.31 -8.11 -0.60
N PRO A 301 -3.21 -9.03 -0.21
CA PRO A 301 -3.15 -10.41 -0.71
C PRO A 301 -3.07 -10.45 -2.25
N GLY A 302 -2.17 -11.28 -2.78
CA GLY A 302 -1.90 -11.39 -4.23
C GLY A 302 -0.82 -10.44 -4.78
N ASP A 303 -0.46 -9.39 -4.04
CA ASP A 303 0.62 -8.46 -4.39
C ASP A 303 1.97 -9.16 -4.47
N VAL A 304 2.90 -8.58 -5.23
CA VAL A 304 4.28 -9.06 -5.36
C VAL A 304 5.18 -8.35 -4.34
N VAL A 305 5.78 -9.14 -3.44
CA VAL A 305 6.79 -8.71 -2.47
C VAL A 305 8.15 -9.19 -2.96
N ALA A 306 9.10 -8.27 -3.12
CA ALA A 306 10.46 -8.58 -3.55
C ALA A 306 11.49 -8.32 -2.45
N ASP A 307 12.42 -9.27 -2.31
CA ASP A 307 13.64 -9.12 -1.52
C ASP A 307 14.85 -9.50 -2.39
N PHE A 308 15.63 -8.50 -2.77
CA PHE A 308 16.76 -8.68 -3.68
C PHE A 308 18.05 -9.10 -2.98
N PHE A 309 18.01 -9.20 -1.64
CA PHE A 309 19.09 -9.65 -0.78
C PHE A 309 18.54 -10.66 0.22
N MET A 310 17.87 -11.70 -0.28
CA MET A 310 16.94 -12.49 0.53
C MET A 310 17.58 -13.25 1.70
N GLY A 311 18.87 -13.58 1.64
CA GLY A 311 19.56 -14.29 2.71
C GLY A 311 18.85 -15.59 3.08
N SER A 312 18.31 -15.67 4.31
CA SER A 312 17.51 -16.82 4.80
C SER A 312 16.08 -16.91 4.24
N GLY A 313 15.68 -15.96 3.40
CA GLY A 313 14.35 -15.92 2.79
C GLY A 313 13.23 -15.58 3.77
N SER A 314 13.53 -14.95 4.91
CA SER A 314 12.53 -14.59 5.93
C SER A 314 11.42 -13.70 5.36
N THR A 315 11.77 -12.74 4.48
CA THR A 315 10.80 -11.87 3.80
C THR A 315 9.85 -12.68 2.91
N ILE A 316 10.38 -13.67 2.20
CA ILE A 316 9.62 -14.52 1.29
C ILE A 316 8.69 -15.47 2.06
N LYS A 317 9.16 -16.04 3.18
CA LYS A 317 8.34 -16.84 4.09
C LYS A 317 7.17 -16.01 4.65
N ALA A 318 7.43 -14.79 5.12
CA ALA A 318 6.41 -13.86 5.62
C ALA A 318 5.39 -13.45 4.52
N ALA A 319 5.87 -13.14 3.31
CA ALA A 319 5.00 -12.83 2.18
C ALA A 319 4.05 -13.99 1.86
N THR A 320 4.58 -15.21 1.86
CA THR A 320 3.82 -16.44 1.57
C THR A 320 2.73 -16.68 2.62
N LEU A 321 3.06 -16.55 3.91
CA LEU A 321 2.09 -16.69 5.02
C LEU A 321 0.89 -15.76 4.87
N LEU A 322 1.17 -14.53 4.43
CA LEU A 322 0.17 -13.49 4.26
C LEU A 322 -0.55 -13.58 2.91
N GLY A 323 -0.30 -14.61 2.09
CA GLY A 323 -0.95 -14.79 0.79
C GLY A 323 -0.49 -13.79 -0.28
N ARG A 324 0.75 -13.28 -0.17
CA ARG A 324 1.43 -12.49 -1.22
C ARG A 324 2.31 -13.41 -2.08
N ARG A 325 2.70 -12.92 -3.25
CA ARG A 325 3.70 -13.58 -4.11
C ARG A 325 5.08 -13.07 -3.75
N GLY A 326 6.06 -13.97 -3.57
CA GLY A 326 7.42 -13.60 -3.19
C GLY A 326 8.41 -13.70 -4.35
N ILE A 327 9.29 -12.72 -4.51
CA ILE A 327 10.47 -12.79 -5.39
C ILE A 327 11.73 -12.60 -4.54
N GLY A 328 12.56 -13.63 -4.42
CA GLY A 328 13.78 -13.61 -3.62
C GLY A 328 15.03 -13.80 -4.47
N VAL A 329 16.05 -12.96 -4.28
CA VAL A 329 17.35 -13.09 -4.97
C VAL A 329 18.47 -13.27 -3.96
N GLU A 330 19.33 -14.26 -4.19
CA GLU A 330 20.52 -14.54 -3.39
C GLU A 330 21.72 -14.79 -4.31
N LEU A 331 22.83 -14.11 -4.05
CA LEU A 331 24.05 -14.23 -4.84
C LEU A 331 24.80 -15.52 -4.52
N ASP A 332 24.96 -15.84 -3.24
CA ASP A 332 25.75 -16.99 -2.81
C ASP A 332 24.99 -18.31 -3.05
N THR A 333 25.54 -19.15 -3.93
CA THR A 333 24.89 -20.43 -4.30
C THR A 333 24.70 -21.36 -3.10
N SER A 334 25.63 -21.37 -2.14
CA SER A 334 25.51 -22.25 -0.97
C SER A 334 24.35 -21.83 -0.08
N ARG A 335 24.22 -20.53 0.17
CA ARG A 335 23.11 -19.91 0.90
C ARG A 335 21.80 -20.12 0.17
N PHE A 336 21.77 -19.88 -1.14
CA PHE A 336 20.60 -20.08 -1.97
C PHE A 336 20.06 -21.50 -1.85
N VAL A 337 20.92 -22.53 -1.93
CA VAL A 337 20.50 -23.94 -1.84
C VAL A 337 19.87 -24.23 -0.47
N ILE A 338 20.46 -23.72 0.62
CA ILE A 338 19.90 -23.85 1.98
C ILE A 338 18.53 -23.17 2.06
N THR A 339 18.46 -21.89 1.69
CA THR A 339 17.24 -21.08 1.75
C THR A 339 16.11 -21.69 0.91
N ARG A 340 16.42 -22.20 -0.28
CA ARG A 340 15.47 -22.91 -1.13
C ARG A 340 14.90 -24.16 -0.44
N ASN A 341 15.76 -24.95 0.20
CA ASN A 341 15.31 -26.16 0.90
C ASN A 341 14.41 -25.79 2.10
N GLU A 342 14.81 -24.80 2.90
CA GLU A 342 13.99 -24.30 4.01
C GLU A 342 12.63 -23.76 3.55
N ILE A 343 12.58 -23.03 2.43
CA ILE A 343 11.31 -22.53 1.86
C ILE A 343 10.43 -23.68 1.37
N ASN A 344 11.02 -24.72 0.74
CA ASN A 344 10.24 -25.89 0.32
C ASN A 344 9.65 -26.64 1.51
N GLU A 345 10.43 -26.84 2.58
CA GLU A 345 9.95 -27.45 3.82
C GLU A 345 8.83 -26.62 4.46
N PHE A 346 9.01 -25.30 4.48
CA PHE A 346 8.04 -24.35 5.00
C PHE A 346 6.71 -24.36 4.23
N VAL A 347 6.75 -24.39 2.90
CA VAL A 347 5.54 -24.45 2.07
C VAL A 347 4.84 -25.80 2.21
N GLY A 348 5.59 -26.89 2.41
CA GLY A 348 5.03 -28.22 2.66
C GLY A 348 4.42 -28.39 4.05
N HIS A 349 4.95 -27.69 5.06
CA HIS A 349 4.49 -27.71 6.44
C HIS A 349 4.55 -26.28 7.03
N PRO A 350 3.57 -25.41 6.71
CA PRO A 350 3.55 -24.07 7.27
C PRO A 350 3.36 -24.19 8.79
N ALA A 351 4.43 -23.97 9.55
CA ALA A 351 4.33 -23.85 11.00
C ALA A 351 3.44 -22.64 11.32
N ILE A 352 2.40 -22.85 12.11
CA ILE A 352 1.40 -21.82 12.48
C ILE A 352 1.93 -20.90 13.61
N ASP A 353 3.08 -21.21 14.18
CA ASP A 353 3.61 -20.47 15.33
C ASP A 353 4.42 -19.24 14.88
N ILE A 354 3.73 -18.10 14.75
CA ILE A 354 4.32 -16.74 14.70
C ILE A 354 4.25 -16.12 16.10
#